data_AF-A0A955NIE7-F1
#
_entry.id   AF-A0A955NIE7-F1
#
_cell.length_a   1.000
_cell.length_b   1.000
_cell.length_c   1.000
_cell.angle_alpha   90.00
_cell.angle_beta   90.00
_cell.angle_gamma   90.00
#
_symmetry.space_group_name_H-M   'P 1'
#
loop_
_entity.id
_entity.type
_entity.pdbx_description
1 polymer ?
#
loop_
_entity_poly.entity_id
_entity_poly.type
_entity_poly.pdbx_seq_one_letter_code
_entity_poly.pdbx_strand_id
1 'polypeptide(L)'
;MKQTYDIHVRSVDPLIPPKELAERLPMTEAANATVADAREIVQNILSGEDKRMLAIVGPCSIHDESMAYEYAERLKKVHEKMKDRVLLVMRVYFEKPRTIMGWKGLINDPHMDGTFDIETGLHLGRKILLRINEMGLPVATEMLEPITPQYIADLVAWASIGARTT
;
A
#
# COMPACT_ATOMS: atom_id res chain seq x y z
N MET A 1 -32.80 17.58 27.25
CA MET A 1 -31.46 18.02 26.80
C MET A 1 -31.45 18.07 25.28
N LYS A 2 -30.75 19.05 24.66
CA LYS A 2 -30.53 19.03 23.21
C LYS A 2 -29.41 18.03 22.89
N GLN A 3 -29.55 17.26 21.81
CA GLN A 3 -28.50 16.36 21.34
C GLN A 3 -27.30 17.17 20.85
N THR A 4 -26.11 16.78 21.29
CA THR A 4 -24.84 17.44 20.95
C THR A 4 -23.82 16.49 20.30
N TYR A 5 -24.15 15.21 20.14
CA TYR A 5 -23.29 14.18 19.54
C TYR A 5 -23.93 13.64 18.26
N ASP A 6 -23.09 13.24 17.30
CA ASP A 6 -23.45 12.59 16.04
C ASP A 6 -24.51 13.31 15.19
N ILE A 7 -24.62 14.63 15.31
CA ILE A 7 -25.63 15.46 14.61
C ILE A 7 -25.51 15.34 13.08
N HIS A 8 -24.29 15.15 12.57
CA HIS A 8 -23.99 15.05 11.14
C HIS A 8 -23.32 13.72 10.75
N VAL A 9 -23.58 12.66 11.52
CA VAL A 9 -23.04 11.33 11.27
C VAL A 9 -24.16 10.45 10.70
N ARG A 10 -23.93 9.86 9.54
CA ARG A 10 -24.91 8.96 8.89
C ARG A 10 -24.91 7.58 9.54
N SER A 11 -23.73 7.02 9.75
CA SER A 11 -23.49 5.74 10.42
C SER A 11 -22.06 5.69 10.96
N VAL A 12 -21.83 4.77 11.89
CA VAL A 12 -20.51 4.37 12.36
C VAL A 12 -20.49 2.86 12.37
N ASP A 13 -19.65 2.28 11.52
CA ASP A 13 -19.54 0.84 11.35
C ASP A 13 -18.14 0.41 11.85
N PRO A 14 -18.04 -0.61 12.72
CA PRO A 14 -16.76 -1.08 13.22
C PRO A 14 -15.96 -1.74 12.11
N LEU A 15 -14.65 -1.49 12.09
CA LEU A 15 -13.71 -2.18 11.20
C LEU A 15 -13.15 -3.44 11.89
N ILE A 16 -12.78 -4.43 11.08
CA ILE A 16 -12.00 -5.59 11.54
C ILE A 16 -10.75 -5.12 12.29
N PRO A 17 -10.37 -5.71 13.44
CA PRO A 17 -9.12 -5.38 14.11
C PRO A 17 -7.89 -5.67 13.21
N PRO A 18 -6.86 -4.81 13.19
CA PRO A 18 -5.67 -5.04 12.37
C PRO A 18 -4.99 -6.39 12.60
N LYS A 19 -4.96 -6.83 13.87
CA LYS A 19 -4.42 -8.15 14.25
C LYS A 19 -5.17 -9.30 13.59
N GLU A 20 -6.50 -9.24 13.56
CA GLU A 20 -7.31 -10.30 12.95
C GLU A 20 -7.10 -10.35 11.44
N LEU A 21 -6.97 -9.19 10.77
CA LEU A 21 -6.63 -9.16 9.36
C LEU A 21 -5.23 -9.75 9.09
N ALA A 22 -4.25 -9.42 9.94
CA ALA A 22 -2.90 -9.98 9.85
C ALA A 22 -2.88 -11.49 10.08
N GLU A 23 -3.75 -12.04 10.93
CA GLU A 23 -3.91 -13.49 11.12
C GLU A 23 -4.55 -14.17 9.91
N ARG A 24 -5.52 -13.51 9.24
CA ARG A 24 -6.12 -14.00 7.99
C ARG A 24 -5.13 -14.00 6.82
N LEU A 25 -4.24 -13.01 6.77
CA LEU A 25 -3.23 -12.82 5.73
C LEU A 25 -1.84 -12.64 6.38
N PRO A 26 -1.25 -13.74 6.88
CA PRO A 26 0.00 -13.69 7.62
C PRO A 26 1.16 -13.27 6.71
N MET A 27 2.06 -12.46 7.27
CA MET A 27 3.35 -12.18 6.64
C MET A 27 4.12 -13.49 6.44
N THR A 28 4.57 -13.75 5.21
CA THR A 28 5.45 -14.89 4.92
C THR A 28 6.91 -14.52 5.14
N GLU A 29 7.78 -15.51 5.34
CA GLU A 29 9.22 -15.28 5.46
C GLU A 29 9.81 -14.59 4.22
N ALA A 30 9.34 -14.98 3.02
CA ALA A 30 9.78 -14.39 1.76
C ALA A 30 9.36 -12.91 1.63
N ALA A 31 8.12 -12.59 2.01
CA ALA A 31 7.65 -11.21 2.01
C ALA A 31 8.41 -10.37 3.05
N ASN A 32 8.63 -10.90 4.25
CA ASN A 32 9.37 -10.23 5.30
C ASN A 32 10.82 -9.91 4.86
N ALA A 33 11.53 -10.89 4.29
CA ALA A 33 12.87 -10.69 3.76
C ALA A 33 12.89 -9.59 2.70
N THR A 34 11.95 -9.62 1.75
CA THR A 34 11.82 -8.59 0.70
C THR A 34 11.66 -7.19 1.28
N VAL A 35 10.81 -7.03 2.29
CA VAL A 35 10.59 -5.73 2.95
C VAL A 35 11.82 -5.29 3.75
N ALA A 36 12.40 -6.20 4.54
CA ALA A 36 13.54 -5.91 5.40
C ALA A 36 14.77 -5.51 4.58
N ASP A 37 15.14 -6.31 3.58
CA ASP A 37 16.28 -6.07 2.69
C ASP A 37 16.10 -4.75 1.94
N ALA A 38 14.89 -4.51 1.41
CA ALA A 38 14.61 -3.26 0.71
C ALA A 38 14.69 -2.03 1.62
N ARG A 39 14.22 -2.12 2.87
CA ARG A 39 14.35 -1.02 3.85
C ARG A 39 15.81 -0.72 4.18
N GLU A 40 16.64 -1.75 4.35
CA GLU A 40 18.08 -1.58 4.57
C GLU A 40 18.75 -0.92 3.36
N ILE A 41 18.49 -1.42 2.15
CA ILE A 41 19.03 -0.83 0.92
C ILE A 41 18.57 0.63 0.75
N VAL A 42 17.30 0.93 1.00
CA VAL A 42 16.78 2.30 0.96
C VAL A 42 17.56 3.20 1.93
N GLN A 43 17.79 2.76 3.17
CA GLN A 43 18.58 3.52 4.14
C GLN A 43 20.01 3.77 3.64
N ASN A 44 20.65 2.76 3.08
CA ASN A 44 22.01 2.86 2.54
C ASN A 44 22.09 3.79 1.32
N ILE A 45 21.07 3.80 0.46
CA ILE A 45 20.98 4.74 -0.66
C ILE A 45 20.82 6.18 -0.14
N LEU A 46 19.95 6.39 0.86
CA LEU A 46 19.69 7.71 1.43
C LEU A 46 20.89 8.26 2.23
N SER A 47 21.67 7.40 2.89
CA SER A 47 22.93 7.77 3.56
C SER A 47 24.10 7.94 2.59
N GLY A 48 23.96 7.46 1.34
CA GLY A 48 24.98 7.52 0.31
C GLY A 48 26.04 6.41 0.40
N GLU A 49 25.83 5.40 1.24
CA GLU A 49 26.67 4.19 1.32
C GLU A 49 26.47 3.28 0.11
N ASP A 50 25.23 3.22 -0.40
CA ASP A 50 24.89 2.57 -1.66
C ASP A 50 24.72 3.63 -2.75
N LYS A 51 25.38 3.42 -3.90
CA LYS A 51 25.38 4.37 -5.04
C LYS A 51 24.28 4.09 -6.06
N ARG A 52 23.44 3.08 -5.83
CA ARG A 52 22.29 2.77 -6.69
C ARG A 52 21.24 3.89 -6.61
N MET A 53 20.46 4.01 -7.68
CA MET A 53 19.30 4.90 -7.71
C MET A 53 18.08 4.19 -7.11
N LEU A 54 17.39 4.84 -6.17
CA LEU A 54 16.04 4.42 -5.75
C LEU A 54 15.03 4.92 -6.79
N ALA A 55 14.23 4.01 -7.35
CA ALA A 55 13.19 4.36 -8.32
C ALA A 55 11.84 3.75 -7.93
N ILE A 56 10.88 4.62 -7.60
CA ILE A 56 9.51 4.26 -7.26
C ILE A 56 8.65 4.36 -8.51
N VAL A 57 8.19 3.22 -9.03
CA VAL A 57 7.51 3.15 -10.33
C VAL A 57 6.29 2.24 -10.29
N GLY A 58 5.21 2.66 -10.95
CA GLY A 58 3.97 1.89 -10.96
C GLY A 58 2.75 2.74 -11.32
N PRO A 59 1.56 2.13 -11.31
CA PRO A 59 0.31 2.81 -11.60
C PRO A 59 0.04 3.95 -10.61
N CYS A 60 -0.77 4.93 -11.04
CA CYS A 60 -1.14 6.07 -10.19
C CYS A 60 -1.93 5.62 -8.95
N SER A 61 -2.86 4.66 -9.14
CA SER A 61 -3.62 3.97 -8.10
C SER A 61 -3.98 2.55 -8.57
N ILE A 62 -3.92 1.59 -7.65
CA ILE A 62 -4.36 0.20 -7.85
C ILE A 62 -5.86 0.16 -7.72
N HIS A 63 -6.50 -0.53 -8.67
CA HIS A 63 -7.95 -0.62 -8.75
C HIS A 63 -8.44 -2.01 -9.18
N ASP A 64 -7.52 -2.88 -9.61
CA ASP A 64 -7.78 -4.26 -9.99
C ASP A 64 -6.59 -5.12 -9.51
N GLU A 65 -6.91 -6.23 -8.85
CA GLU A 65 -5.92 -7.16 -8.29
C GLU A 65 -5.09 -7.84 -9.39
N SER A 66 -5.74 -8.33 -10.44
CA SER A 66 -5.08 -9.09 -11.50
C SER A 66 -4.10 -8.24 -12.30
N MET A 67 -4.48 -6.99 -12.61
CA MET A 67 -3.63 -6.03 -13.30
C MET A 67 -2.43 -5.61 -12.43
N ALA A 68 -2.61 -5.51 -11.11
CA ALA A 68 -1.51 -5.23 -10.19
C ALA A 68 -0.45 -6.35 -10.25
N TYR A 69 -0.88 -7.61 -10.26
CA TYR A 69 0.03 -8.75 -10.35
C TYR A 69 0.70 -8.86 -11.71
N GLU A 70 -0.02 -8.68 -12.82
CA GLU A 70 0.56 -8.67 -14.15
C GLU A 70 1.66 -7.60 -14.29
N TYR A 71 1.39 -6.40 -13.74
CA TYR A 71 2.40 -5.33 -13.71
C TYR A 71 3.60 -5.72 -12.84
N ALA A 72 3.36 -6.28 -11.64
CA ALA A 72 4.42 -6.71 -10.73
C ALA A 72 5.32 -7.78 -11.36
N GLU A 73 4.76 -8.76 -12.07
CA GLU A 73 5.52 -9.80 -12.76
C GLU A 73 6.44 -9.23 -13.84
N ARG A 74 5.95 -8.24 -14.60
CA ARG A 74 6.75 -7.54 -15.61
C ARG A 74 7.84 -6.68 -14.96
N LEU A 75 7.48 -5.93 -13.92
CA LEU A 75 8.42 -5.07 -13.21
C LEU A 75 9.51 -5.89 -12.52
N LYS A 76 9.19 -7.05 -11.95
CA LYS A 76 10.18 -7.97 -11.36
C LYS A 76 11.28 -8.36 -12.35
N LYS A 77 10.91 -8.68 -13.60
CA LYS A 77 11.91 -9.02 -14.64
C LYS A 77 12.84 -7.85 -14.94
N VAL A 78 12.36 -6.61 -14.80
CA VAL A 78 13.19 -5.40 -14.97
C VAL A 78 14.03 -5.15 -13.71
N HIS A 79 13.46 -5.33 -12.52
CA HIS A 79 14.14 -5.25 -11.23
C HIS A 79 15.39 -6.15 -11.23
N GLU A 80 15.25 -7.43 -11.60
CA GLU A 80 16.38 -8.36 -11.64
C GLU A 80 17.49 -7.94 -12.62
N LYS A 81 17.14 -7.35 -13.76
CA LYS A 81 18.11 -6.89 -14.76
C LYS A 81 18.85 -5.62 -14.35
N MET A 82 18.26 -4.81 -13.47
CA MET A 82 18.75 -3.48 -13.10
C MET A 82 19.31 -3.42 -11.67
N LYS A 83 19.22 -4.51 -10.89
CA LYS A 83 19.48 -4.52 -9.45
C LYS A 83 20.86 -4.02 -9.02
N ASP A 84 21.86 -4.11 -9.89
CA ASP A 84 23.23 -3.62 -9.61
C ASP A 84 23.32 -2.09 -9.66
N ARG A 85 22.32 -1.41 -10.24
CA ARG A 85 22.34 0.05 -10.49
C ARG A 85 21.11 0.77 -9.95
N VAL A 86 19.98 0.08 -9.86
CA VAL A 86 18.69 0.67 -9.47
C VAL A 86 17.99 -0.27 -8.50
N LEU A 87 17.60 0.25 -7.33
CA LEU A 87 16.58 -0.39 -6.51
C LEU A 87 15.21 0.02 -7.04
N LEU A 88 14.54 -0.88 -7.75
CA LEU A 88 13.16 -0.67 -8.20
C LEU A 88 12.18 -1.07 -7.09
N VAL A 89 11.32 -0.13 -6.69
CA VAL A 89 10.23 -0.33 -5.73
C VAL A 89 8.91 -0.07 -6.44
N MET A 90 7.98 -1.02 -6.39
CA MET A 90 6.68 -0.86 -7.06
C MET A 90 5.81 0.14 -6.32
N ARG A 91 5.26 1.12 -7.05
CA ARG A 91 4.22 2.02 -6.53
C ARG A 91 2.88 1.28 -6.46
N VAL A 92 2.36 1.10 -5.24
CA VAL A 92 1.10 0.41 -4.92
C VAL A 92 0.21 1.34 -4.07
N TYR A 93 -0.32 2.39 -4.68
CA TYR A 93 -1.16 3.38 -3.99
C TYR A 93 -2.62 2.96 -4.13
N PHE A 94 -3.40 2.97 -3.05
CA PHE A 94 -4.81 2.55 -3.11
C PHE A 94 -5.78 3.70 -3.36
N GLU A 95 -5.39 4.92 -3.00
CA GLU A 95 -6.22 6.12 -3.13
C GLU A 95 -5.41 7.25 -3.78
N LYS A 96 -6.14 8.19 -4.38
CA LYS A 96 -5.61 9.49 -4.78
C LYS A 96 -6.45 10.56 -4.08
N PRO A 97 -5.89 11.44 -3.24
CA PRO A 97 -6.64 12.54 -2.62
C PRO A 97 -7.25 13.47 -3.68
N ARG A 98 -8.55 13.74 -3.59
CA ARG A 98 -9.30 14.61 -4.53
C ARG A 98 -10.14 15.64 -3.77
N THR A 99 -10.24 16.83 -4.37
CA THR A 99 -11.16 17.90 -3.94
C THR A 99 -12.53 17.82 -4.60
N ILE A 100 -12.65 17.05 -5.69
CA ILE A 100 -13.91 16.81 -6.43
C ILE A 100 -14.47 15.41 -6.12
N MET A 101 -15.77 15.22 -6.34
CA MET A 101 -16.42 13.91 -6.23
C MET A 101 -15.82 12.92 -7.25
N GLY A 102 -15.68 11.67 -6.83
CA GLY A 102 -15.13 10.58 -7.64
C GLY A 102 -14.76 9.38 -6.77
N TRP A 103 -14.28 8.31 -7.41
CA TRP A 103 -13.86 7.09 -6.74
C TRP A 103 -12.82 7.34 -5.65
N LYS A 104 -13.05 6.72 -4.48
CA LYS A 104 -12.29 6.94 -3.23
C LYS A 104 -11.13 5.98 -3.03
N GLY A 105 -10.84 5.12 -4.01
CA GLY A 105 -9.73 4.19 -3.96
C GLY A 105 -10.14 2.79 -3.51
N LEU A 106 -9.25 1.82 -3.72
CA LEU A 106 -9.54 0.39 -3.54
C LEU A 106 -9.88 0.02 -2.11
N ILE A 107 -9.21 0.64 -1.13
CA ILE A 107 -9.50 0.37 0.29
C ILE A 107 -10.89 0.89 0.66
N ASN A 108 -11.26 2.07 0.19
CA ASN A 108 -12.52 2.70 0.57
C ASN A 108 -13.72 2.16 -0.20
N ASP A 109 -13.57 1.84 -1.49
CA ASP A 109 -14.66 1.47 -2.39
C ASP A 109 -14.17 0.42 -3.40
N PRO A 110 -13.90 -0.83 -2.97
CA PRO A 110 -13.25 -1.86 -3.80
C PRO A 110 -14.09 -2.28 -5.01
N HIS A 111 -15.41 -2.16 -4.93
CA HIS A 111 -16.36 -2.55 -5.97
C HIS A 111 -16.64 -1.43 -6.98
N MET A 112 -16.13 -0.21 -6.74
CA MET A 112 -16.34 0.99 -7.56
C MET A 112 -17.81 1.38 -7.76
N ASP A 113 -18.68 0.99 -6.84
CA ASP A 113 -20.12 1.22 -6.89
C ASP A 113 -20.61 2.16 -5.78
N GLY A 114 -19.70 2.64 -4.92
CA GLY A 114 -20.02 3.54 -3.82
C GLY A 114 -20.65 2.84 -2.61
N THR A 115 -20.52 1.50 -2.51
CA THR A 115 -20.97 0.73 -1.34
C THR A 115 -20.12 0.96 -0.10
N PHE A 116 -18.88 1.41 -0.27
CA PHE A 116 -17.90 1.63 0.80
C PHE A 116 -17.60 0.37 1.65
N ASP A 117 -17.44 -0.78 0.99
CA ASP A 117 -17.04 -2.03 1.63
C ASP A 117 -15.56 -2.02 2.04
N ILE A 118 -15.25 -1.31 3.13
CA ILE A 118 -13.88 -1.10 3.62
C ILE A 118 -13.23 -2.40 4.10
N GLU A 119 -13.98 -3.34 4.67
CA GLU A 119 -13.41 -4.62 5.12
C GLU A 119 -12.85 -5.42 3.93
N THR A 120 -13.63 -5.53 2.84
CA THR A 120 -13.13 -6.14 1.59
C THR A 120 -11.95 -5.36 1.03
N GLY A 121 -12.00 -4.03 1.06
CA GLY A 121 -10.92 -3.17 0.57
C GLY A 121 -9.62 -3.34 1.35
N LEU A 122 -9.66 -3.43 2.67
CA LEU A 122 -8.51 -3.71 3.53
C LEU A 122 -7.92 -5.09 3.25
N HIS A 123 -8.79 -6.10 3.11
CA HIS A 123 -8.37 -7.45 2.78
C HIS A 123 -7.67 -7.51 1.42
N LEU A 124 -8.25 -6.91 0.38
CA LEU A 124 -7.65 -6.82 -0.96
C LEU A 124 -6.33 -6.05 -0.93
N GLY A 125 -6.29 -4.89 -0.26
CA GLY A 125 -5.09 -4.08 -0.16
C GLY A 125 -3.92 -4.84 0.49
N ARG A 126 -4.17 -5.51 1.61
CA ARG A 126 -3.17 -6.35 2.27
C ARG A 126 -2.73 -7.53 1.40
N LYS A 127 -3.69 -8.25 0.79
CA LYS A 127 -3.42 -9.40 -0.09
C LYS A 127 -2.52 -9.02 -1.27
N ILE A 128 -2.79 -7.88 -1.91
CA ILE A 128 -2.00 -7.37 -3.03
C ILE A 128 -0.56 -7.08 -2.61
N LEU A 129 -0.38 -6.34 -1.51
CA LEU A 129 0.96 -6.02 -1.00
C LEU A 129 1.73 -7.28 -0.60
N LEU A 130 1.08 -8.21 0.10
CA LEU A 130 1.67 -9.49 0.52
C LEU A 130 2.14 -10.27 -0.70
N ARG A 131 1.28 -10.46 -1.69
CA ARG A 131 1.60 -11.22 -2.89
C ARG A 131 2.75 -10.62 -3.69
N ILE A 132 2.80 -9.29 -3.83
CA ILE A 132 3.90 -8.62 -4.55
C ILE A 132 5.23 -8.80 -3.80
N ASN A 133 5.22 -8.68 -2.47
CA ASN A 133 6.43 -8.91 -1.66
C ASN A 133 6.85 -10.40 -1.68
N GLU A 134 5.93 -11.37 -1.68
CA GLU A 134 6.26 -12.79 -1.89
C GLU A 134 6.97 -13.05 -3.21
N MET A 135 6.67 -12.23 -4.22
CA MET A 135 7.38 -12.26 -5.48
C MET A 135 8.76 -11.61 -5.37
N GLY A 136 9.27 -11.17 -4.23
CA GLY A 136 10.58 -10.54 -4.13
C GLY A 136 10.65 -9.12 -4.72
N LEU A 137 9.51 -8.46 -4.93
CA LEU A 137 9.45 -7.09 -5.40
C LEU A 137 8.98 -6.19 -4.26
N PRO A 138 9.81 -5.26 -3.75
CA PRO A 138 9.40 -4.37 -2.70
C PRO A 138 8.36 -3.37 -3.19
N VAL A 139 7.49 -2.93 -2.28
CA VAL A 139 6.38 -2.01 -2.57
C VAL A 139 6.47 -0.70 -1.79
N ALA A 140 5.92 0.35 -2.40
CA ALA A 140 5.77 1.68 -1.83
C ALA A 140 4.32 2.15 -1.89
N THR A 141 3.83 2.80 -0.84
CA THR A 141 2.48 3.38 -0.78
C THR A 141 2.48 4.79 -0.16
N GLU A 142 1.34 5.46 -0.18
CA GLU A 142 1.11 6.73 0.51
C GLU A 142 0.28 6.52 1.77
N MET A 143 0.71 7.12 2.88
CA MET A 143 -0.02 7.06 4.14
C MET A 143 -0.87 8.33 4.27
N LEU A 144 -2.16 8.22 3.95
CA LEU A 144 -3.09 9.35 3.90
C LEU A 144 -3.70 9.72 5.26
N GLU A 145 -3.75 8.74 6.17
CA GLU A 145 -4.33 8.87 7.50
C GLU A 145 -3.69 7.82 8.44
N PRO A 146 -3.86 7.93 9.78
CA PRO A 146 -3.07 7.15 10.74
C PRO A 146 -3.57 5.72 11.04
N ILE A 147 -4.74 5.31 10.54
CA ILE A 147 -5.41 4.03 10.83
C ILE A 147 -4.96 2.91 9.88
N THR A 148 -5.04 3.13 8.56
CA THR A 148 -4.65 2.19 7.50
C THR A 148 -3.23 1.65 7.68
N PRO A 149 -2.22 2.43 8.11
CA PRO A 149 -0.89 1.90 8.38
C PRO A 149 -0.89 0.69 9.33
N GLN A 150 -1.81 0.61 10.29
CA GLN A 150 -1.90 -0.54 11.21
C GLN A 150 -2.22 -1.85 10.50
N TYR A 151 -2.82 -1.80 9.30
CA TYR A 151 -3.25 -2.98 8.53
C TYR A 151 -2.22 -3.44 7.48
N ILE A 152 -1.32 -2.55 7.06
CA ILE A 152 -0.48 -2.80 5.88
C ILE A 152 0.99 -2.37 6.01
N ALA A 153 1.37 -1.60 7.03
CA ALA A 153 2.71 -1.00 7.08
C ALA A 153 3.84 -2.02 7.27
N ASP A 154 3.53 -3.22 7.78
CA ASP A 154 4.47 -4.33 7.84
C ASP A 154 4.94 -4.76 6.43
N LEU A 155 4.13 -4.55 5.40
CA LEU A 155 4.37 -4.94 4.01
C LEU A 155 4.99 -3.84 3.14
N VAL A 156 5.34 -2.68 3.71
CA VAL A 156 5.74 -1.50 2.94
C VAL A 156 7.23 -1.19 3.13
N ALA A 157 8.00 -1.16 2.04
CA ALA A 157 9.43 -0.85 2.09
C ALA A 157 9.70 0.67 2.13
N TRP A 158 8.83 1.47 1.51
CA TRP A 158 8.94 2.93 1.50
C TRP A 158 7.55 3.57 1.50
N ALA A 159 7.37 4.66 2.24
CA ALA A 159 6.10 5.37 2.32
C ALA A 159 6.28 6.87 2.01
N SER A 160 5.30 7.46 1.32
CA SER A 160 5.21 8.91 1.17
C SER A 160 4.17 9.51 2.09
N ILE A 161 4.44 10.75 2.52
CA ILE A 161 3.41 11.71 2.92
C ILE A 161 3.21 12.68 1.75
N GLY A 162 1.97 12.85 1.31
CA GLY A 162 1.64 13.69 0.17
C GLY A 162 1.86 15.18 0.45
N ALA A 163 2.03 15.96 -0.63
CA ALA A 163 2.25 17.42 -0.52
C ALA A 163 1.10 18.20 0.16
N ARG A 164 -0.10 17.61 0.25
CA ARG A 164 -1.26 18.22 0.94
C ARG A 164 -1.26 17.98 2.45
N THR A 165 -0.35 17.15 2.95
CA THR A 165 -0.32 16.67 4.34
C THR A 165 1.10 16.63 4.93
N THR A 166 2.07 17.28 4.28
CA THR A 166 3.48 17.34 4.74
C THR A 166 3.65 18.27 5.93
#